data_AF-A0A3M4LI97-F1
#
_entry.id   AF-A0A3M4LI97-F1
#
_cell.length_a   1.000
_cell.length_b   1.000
_cell.length_c   1.000
_cell.angle_alpha   90.00
_cell.angle_beta   90.00
_cell.angle_gamma   90.00
#
_symmetry.space_group_name_H-M   'P 1'
#
loop_
_entity.id
_entity.type
_entity.pdbx_description
1 polymer ?
#
loop_
_entity_poly.entity_id
_entity_poly.type
_entity_poly.pdbx_seq_one_letter_code
_entity_poly.pdbx_strand_id
1 'polypeptide(L)'
;RRSWLYPTAYNTRKSNASHLRVLEEKLRLHELSIPALLDYQNNQYAKQLQDEIRLHFQSGKTLAKDWLAQAKRWTDRLGGAAGSITWGVIMLNFINTALTYRDLTRDGDFSAKDIGKVTYGLGYSFNLLMAVFVEAPWSVIRDATPVLIDGKNVGVLDRSSAYWKAKGNVTWGDAIRGFRVSMVAMGGFGIAAVVLELFDITDDFHEAKTSGEEYGIGIKGFSVLVMGLGSAAQLLAGIFPAGVFTIIAMNPWFSVALMATGFIYLIATMALNYFKQDSVGWWLRKCCWSRTLAYRYAETAEGEQEEVRALMEIQLSPQVHAKSTVHYEDRYLGKGDYYSVAVQNGAGVQVRLPNLLRGQSVHFNIVSSKRPWGVLPVEKMDDPLHEAFLDRGQFRKAEQFGTLTNKQAGKTSEDFTYPLMPPENEDLIWETWVPLDKDATYLELQIWYPNNLINPSEDDRGYLFQMELGTRGDTAIDGLAAVELEVQASSRIGTLTLEVAESTPL
;
A
#
# COMPACT_ATOMS: atom_id res chain seq x y z
N ARG A 1 -51.01 -27.94 1.83
CA ARG A 1 -51.92 -26.77 1.61
C ARG A 1 -51.12 -25.50 1.92
N ARG A 2 -51.31 -24.48 1.08
CA ARG A 2 -50.55 -23.22 0.89
C ARG A 2 -50.28 -22.40 2.17
N SER A 3 -49.06 -21.84 2.30
CA SER A 3 -48.80 -20.38 2.39
C SER A 3 -47.38 -20.08 2.94
N TRP A 4 -46.40 -19.89 2.05
CA TRP A 4 -45.10 -19.25 2.37
C TRP A 4 -44.75 -18.16 1.34
N LEU A 5 -45.80 -17.58 0.73
CA LEU A 5 -45.70 -16.39 -0.11
C LEU A 5 -46.21 -15.21 0.72
N TYR A 6 -45.34 -14.20 0.88
CA TYR A 6 -45.50 -12.86 1.48
C TYR A 6 -45.04 -12.66 2.95
N PRO A 7 -43.88 -12.01 3.15
CA PRO A 7 -43.50 -11.37 4.41
C PRO A 7 -44.31 -10.08 4.65
N THR A 8 -44.92 -9.97 5.83
CA THR A 8 -45.79 -8.88 6.29
C THR A 8 -45.04 -7.79 7.06
N ALA A 9 -44.02 -7.16 6.47
CA ALA A 9 -43.47 -5.90 6.98
C ALA A 9 -42.77 -5.11 5.86
N TYR A 10 -43.30 -3.93 5.52
CA TYR A 10 -42.94 -3.16 4.32
C TYR A 10 -41.91 -2.04 4.53
N ASN A 11 -41.30 -1.84 5.71
CA ASN A 11 -40.61 -0.56 5.97
C ASN A 11 -39.14 -0.60 6.47
N THR A 12 -38.36 -1.62 6.14
CA THR A 12 -36.88 -1.57 6.35
C THR A 12 -36.07 -1.44 5.06
N ARG A 13 -36.64 -1.70 3.88
CA ARG A 13 -35.94 -1.45 2.59
C ARG A 13 -35.87 0.02 2.20
N LYS A 14 -36.82 0.86 2.62
CA LYS A 14 -36.82 2.29 2.27
C LYS A 14 -35.73 3.08 2.99
N SER A 15 -35.40 2.73 4.24
CA SER A 15 -34.35 3.41 5.02
C SER A 15 -32.95 3.10 4.47
N ASN A 16 -32.64 1.82 4.19
CA ASN A 16 -31.37 1.45 3.60
C ASN A 16 -31.26 1.88 2.13
N ALA A 17 -32.34 1.89 1.36
CA ALA A 17 -32.33 2.43 0.00
C ALA A 17 -32.26 3.97 -0.02
N SER A 18 -32.81 4.67 0.98
CA SER A 18 -32.60 6.12 1.14
C SER A 18 -31.19 6.42 1.62
N HIS A 19 -30.60 5.60 2.50
CA HIS A 19 -29.20 5.75 2.93
C HIS A 19 -28.23 5.45 1.79
N LEU A 20 -28.49 4.41 1.00
CA LEU A 20 -27.72 4.08 -0.21
C LEU A 20 -27.93 5.13 -1.29
N ARG A 21 -29.14 5.70 -1.45
CA ARG A 21 -29.35 6.85 -2.35
C ARG A 21 -28.67 8.13 -1.87
N VAL A 22 -28.61 8.38 -0.56
CA VAL A 22 -27.91 9.53 0.02
C VAL A 22 -26.39 9.33 -0.07
N LEU A 23 -25.89 8.09 0.04
CA LEU A 23 -24.49 7.74 -0.23
C LEU A 23 -24.15 7.81 -1.72
N GLU A 24 -25.05 7.38 -2.60
CA GLU A 24 -24.94 7.49 -4.06
C GLU A 24 -25.06 8.95 -4.51
N GLU A 25 -25.92 9.76 -3.89
CA GLU A 25 -25.98 11.21 -4.08
C GLU A 25 -24.75 11.90 -3.51
N LYS A 26 -24.18 11.44 -2.39
CA LYS A 26 -22.91 11.96 -1.86
C LYS A 26 -21.73 11.58 -2.73
N LEU A 27 -21.71 10.36 -3.28
CA LEU A 27 -20.70 9.91 -4.25
C LEU A 27 -20.85 10.66 -5.57
N ARG A 28 -22.08 10.88 -6.05
CA ARG A 28 -22.34 11.76 -7.21
C ARG A 28 -22.03 13.21 -6.92
N LEU A 29 -22.26 13.71 -5.71
CA LEU A 29 -21.85 15.04 -5.27
C LEU A 29 -20.33 15.12 -5.13
N HIS A 30 -19.63 14.01 -4.85
CA HIS A 30 -18.17 13.92 -4.89
C HIS A 30 -17.64 13.88 -6.33
N GLU A 31 -18.33 13.17 -7.22
CA GLU A 31 -18.12 13.15 -8.66
C GLU A 31 -18.40 14.53 -9.29
N LEU A 32 -19.33 15.31 -8.70
CA LEU A 32 -19.66 16.70 -9.04
C LEU A 32 -18.79 17.73 -8.28
N SER A 33 -18.07 17.34 -7.24
CA SER A 33 -17.11 18.20 -6.51
C SER A 33 -15.67 18.03 -6.99
N ILE A 34 -15.43 17.09 -7.92
CA ILE A 34 -14.41 17.33 -8.93
C ILE A 34 -14.90 18.60 -9.64
N PRO A 35 -14.21 19.74 -9.52
CA PRO A 35 -14.70 20.97 -10.13
C PRO A 35 -14.94 20.70 -11.62
N ALA A 36 -15.84 21.46 -12.25
CA ALA A 36 -16.18 21.43 -13.68
C ALA A 36 -14.99 21.75 -14.64
N LEU A 37 -13.82 21.19 -14.37
CA LEU A 37 -12.53 21.18 -15.06
C LEU A 37 -12.43 20.02 -16.06
N LEU A 38 -13.42 19.13 -16.08
CA LEU A 38 -13.55 18.01 -17.02
C LEU A 38 -14.88 18.13 -17.78
N ASP A 39 -15.12 19.25 -18.48
CA ASP A 39 -16.15 19.23 -19.52
C ASP A 39 -15.63 18.40 -20.69
N TYR A 40 -16.39 17.36 -20.98
CA TYR A 40 -15.94 16.01 -21.32
C TYR A 40 -16.30 15.66 -22.77
N GLN A 41 -16.56 16.64 -23.63
CA GLN A 41 -17.20 16.38 -24.90
C GLN A 41 -16.27 15.83 -26.00
N ASN A 42 -14.95 16.04 -25.94
CA ASN A 42 -14.03 15.56 -26.99
C ASN A 42 -12.75 14.84 -26.51
N ASN A 43 -12.60 14.52 -25.22
CA ASN A 43 -11.32 14.07 -24.67
C ASN A 43 -11.07 12.54 -24.78
N GLN A 44 -10.89 12.04 -26.02
CA GLN A 44 -10.60 10.63 -26.29
C GLN A 44 -9.34 10.13 -25.58
N TYR A 45 -8.32 10.98 -25.42
CA TYR A 45 -7.05 10.62 -24.80
C TYR A 45 -7.14 10.36 -23.29
N ALA A 46 -7.91 11.16 -22.56
CA ALA A 46 -8.10 10.95 -21.12
C ALA A 46 -8.90 9.66 -20.83
N LYS A 47 -9.91 9.35 -21.66
CA LYS A 47 -10.67 8.09 -21.57
C LYS A 47 -9.82 6.87 -21.94
N GLN A 48 -9.08 6.95 -23.04
CA GLN A 48 -8.17 5.88 -23.46
C GLN A 48 -7.08 5.62 -22.43
N LEU A 49 -6.56 6.66 -21.78
CA LEU A 49 -5.61 6.53 -20.69
C LEU A 49 -6.23 5.83 -19.47
N GLN A 50 -7.43 6.24 -19.07
CA GLN A 50 -8.17 5.61 -17.97
C GLN A 50 -8.45 4.12 -18.25
N ASP A 51 -8.80 3.78 -19.49
CA ASP A 51 -9.03 2.41 -19.92
C ASP A 51 -7.74 1.58 -19.96
N GLU A 52 -6.61 2.15 -20.43
CA GLU A 52 -5.31 1.48 -20.44
C GLU A 52 -4.77 1.25 -19.02
N ILE A 53 -4.93 2.22 -18.11
CA ILE A 53 -4.60 2.07 -16.68
C ILE A 53 -5.43 0.92 -16.07
N ARG A 54 -6.75 0.93 -16.30
CA ARG A 54 -7.66 -0.12 -15.83
C ARG A 54 -7.28 -1.49 -16.38
N LEU A 55 -6.98 -1.59 -17.67
CA LEU A 55 -6.59 -2.84 -18.33
C LEU A 55 -5.24 -3.36 -17.82
N HIS A 56 -4.28 -2.47 -17.52
CA HIS A 56 -2.97 -2.86 -16.99
C HIS A 56 -3.10 -3.44 -15.58
N PHE A 57 -3.85 -2.79 -14.69
CA PHE A 57 -4.11 -3.30 -13.34
C PHE A 57 -4.89 -4.62 -13.35
N GLN A 58 -5.82 -4.79 -14.29
CA GLN A 58 -6.53 -6.05 -14.46
C GLN A 58 -5.65 -7.19 -15.04
N SER A 59 -4.52 -6.87 -15.67
CA SER A 59 -3.71 -7.86 -16.38
C SER A 59 -2.81 -8.71 -15.48
N GLY A 60 -2.54 -8.29 -14.24
CA GLY A 60 -1.77 -9.07 -13.26
C GLY A 60 -0.35 -9.47 -13.69
N LYS A 61 0.22 -8.84 -14.73
CA LYS A 61 1.51 -9.23 -15.31
C LYS A 61 2.68 -8.77 -14.45
N THR A 62 3.74 -9.58 -14.40
CA THR A 62 4.96 -9.27 -13.66
C THR A 62 5.68 -8.05 -14.23
N LEU A 63 5.91 -7.09 -13.33
CA LEU A 63 6.15 -5.68 -13.59
C LEU A 63 7.39 -5.34 -14.44
N ALA A 64 8.42 -6.20 -14.43
CA ALA A 64 9.74 -5.82 -14.94
C ALA A 64 10.00 -6.16 -16.42
N LYS A 65 9.36 -7.19 -17.00
CA LYS A 65 9.75 -7.71 -18.33
C LYS A 65 9.02 -7.08 -19.51
N ASP A 66 7.76 -6.68 -19.34
CA ASP A 66 6.92 -6.16 -20.44
C ASP A 66 6.86 -4.63 -20.48
N TRP A 67 7.48 -3.95 -19.51
CA TRP A 67 7.31 -2.51 -19.26
C TRP A 67 7.65 -1.62 -20.45
N LEU A 68 8.83 -1.83 -21.04
CA LEU A 68 9.36 -0.99 -22.10
C LEU A 68 8.52 -1.09 -23.39
N ALA A 69 7.95 -2.28 -23.64
CA ALA A 69 7.04 -2.52 -24.76
C ALA A 69 5.65 -1.91 -24.52
N GLN A 70 5.18 -1.94 -23.26
CA GLN A 70 3.90 -1.37 -22.84
C GLN A 70 3.93 0.17 -22.91
N ALA A 71 4.96 0.80 -22.35
CA ALA A 71 5.17 2.25 -22.39
C ALA A 71 5.30 2.79 -23.83
N LYS A 72 5.97 2.04 -24.71
CA LYS A 72 6.06 2.36 -26.14
C LYS A 72 4.70 2.26 -26.83
N ARG A 73 3.94 1.19 -26.59
CA ARG A 73 2.57 1.03 -27.12
C ARG A 73 1.63 2.14 -26.68
N TRP A 74 1.74 2.60 -25.45
CA TRP A 74 0.92 3.70 -24.94
C TRP A 74 1.29 5.04 -25.58
N THR A 75 2.58 5.32 -25.74
CA THR A 75 3.07 6.50 -26.47
C THR A 75 2.54 6.51 -27.91
N ASP A 76 2.58 5.35 -28.59
CA ASP A 76 2.12 5.19 -29.96
C ASP A 76 0.58 5.31 -30.10
N ARG A 77 -0.20 4.92 -29.07
CA ARG A 77 -1.67 4.97 -29.06
C ARG A 77 -2.25 6.31 -28.61
N LEU A 78 -1.67 6.93 -27.59
CA LEU A 78 -2.22 8.10 -26.90
C LEU A 78 -1.81 9.44 -27.53
N GLY A 79 -1.08 9.42 -28.65
CA GLY A 79 -0.89 10.56 -29.54
C GLY A 79 -0.62 11.89 -28.82
N GLY A 80 0.61 12.07 -28.33
CA GLY A 80 1.06 13.32 -27.72
C GLY A 80 2.49 13.66 -28.17
N ALA A 81 2.85 14.95 -28.14
CA ALA A 81 4.22 15.40 -28.39
C ALA A 81 5.21 14.94 -27.29
N ALA A 82 4.69 14.50 -26.14
CA ALA A 82 5.47 13.97 -25.03
C ALA A 82 6.13 12.63 -25.40
N GLY A 83 7.46 12.58 -25.30
CA GLY A 83 8.26 11.37 -25.57
C GLY A 83 7.92 10.19 -24.65
N SER A 84 8.32 8.98 -25.06
CA SER A 84 8.11 7.72 -24.33
C SER A 84 8.63 7.72 -22.88
N ILE A 85 9.59 8.60 -22.59
CA ILE A 85 10.16 8.80 -21.25
C ILE A 85 9.13 9.42 -20.30
N THR A 86 8.38 10.45 -20.74
CA THR A 86 7.39 11.14 -19.89
C THR A 86 6.22 10.21 -19.52
N TRP A 87 5.74 9.45 -20.50
CA TRP A 87 4.69 8.44 -20.27
C TRP A 87 5.17 7.28 -19.38
N GLY A 88 6.43 6.87 -19.54
CA GLY A 88 7.06 5.89 -18.65
C GLY A 88 7.09 6.37 -17.20
N VAL A 89 7.46 7.62 -16.94
CA VAL A 89 7.52 8.16 -15.56
C VAL A 89 6.14 8.28 -14.92
N ILE A 90 5.14 8.79 -15.65
CA ILE A 90 3.74 8.87 -15.15
C ILE A 90 3.25 7.50 -14.70
N MET A 91 3.48 6.48 -15.53
CA MET A 91 2.97 5.15 -15.26
C MET A 91 3.79 4.41 -14.19
N LEU A 92 5.10 4.63 -14.12
CA LEU A 92 5.91 4.15 -13.00
C LEU A 92 5.40 4.74 -11.68
N ASN A 93 5.02 6.03 -11.65
CA ASN A 93 4.47 6.65 -10.44
C ASN A 93 3.08 6.11 -10.08
N PHE A 94 2.20 5.89 -11.06
CA PHE A 94 0.92 5.23 -10.80
C PHE A 94 1.08 3.80 -10.29
N ILE A 95 2.01 3.03 -10.87
CA ILE A 95 2.27 1.66 -10.43
C ILE A 95 2.94 1.65 -9.08
N ASN A 96 3.94 2.50 -8.84
CA ASN A 96 4.56 2.62 -7.53
C ASN A 96 3.53 3.03 -6.48
N THR A 97 2.64 3.98 -6.78
CA THR A 97 1.54 4.36 -5.88
C THR A 97 0.59 3.20 -5.62
N ALA A 98 0.28 2.39 -6.63
CA ALA A 98 -0.57 1.22 -6.47
C ALA A 98 0.12 0.04 -5.77
N LEU A 99 1.44 -0.11 -5.92
CA LEU A 99 2.26 -1.06 -5.17
C LEU A 99 2.41 -0.62 -3.72
N THR A 100 2.71 0.65 -3.46
CA THR A 100 2.70 1.25 -2.12
C THR A 100 1.32 1.12 -1.49
N TYR A 101 0.24 1.39 -2.24
CA TYR A 101 -1.11 1.10 -1.79
C TYR A 101 -1.26 -0.37 -1.42
N ARG A 102 -0.79 -1.28 -2.27
CA ARG A 102 -0.89 -2.73 -2.07
C ARG A 102 -0.07 -3.21 -0.86
N ASP A 103 1.10 -2.63 -0.64
CA ASP A 103 2.02 -3.02 0.42
C ASP A 103 1.56 -2.39 1.75
N LEU A 104 1.05 -1.15 1.77
CA LEU A 104 0.48 -0.52 2.97
C LEU A 104 -0.87 -1.08 3.40
N THR A 105 -1.64 -1.60 2.43
CA THR A 105 -2.85 -2.36 2.74
C THR A 105 -2.56 -3.78 3.12
N ARG A 106 -1.29 -4.25 3.05
CA ARG A 106 -0.92 -5.58 3.59
C ARG A 106 -1.23 -5.47 5.07
N ASP A 107 -0.55 -4.57 5.74
CA ASP A 107 -0.55 -4.35 7.18
C ASP A 107 -1.96 -4.46 7.81
N GLY A 108 -2.94 -3.58 7.61
CA GLY A 108 -4.30 -3.81 8.15
C GLY A 108 -4.78 -2.61 8.97
N ASP A 109 -5.94 -2.13 8.58
CA ASP A 109 -6.41 -0.75 8.59
C ASP A 109 -5.45 0.29 7.97
N PHE A 110 -6.02 1.33 7.40
CA PHE A 110 -5.23 2.45 6.90
C PHE A 110 -4.94 3.40 8.06
N SER A 111 -3.67 3.51 8.47
CA SER A 111 -3.28 4.67 9.25
C SER A 111 -3.52 5.96 8.42
N ALA A 112 -3.80 7.08 9.09
CA ALA A 112 -3.92 8.37 8.39
C ALA A 112 -2.64 8.72 7.59
N LYS A 113 -1.49 8.20 8.04
CA LYS A 113 -0.18 8.29 7.39
C LYS A 113 -0.17 7.53 6.06
N ASP A 114 -0.75 6.33 6.01
CA ASP A 114 -0.77 5.48 4.82
C ASP A 114 -1.76 5.97 3.75
N ILE A 115 -2.90 6.53 4.14
CA ILE A 115 -3.78 7.28 3.23
C ILE A 115 -3.04 8.50 2.68
N GLY A 116 -2.25 9.17 3.52
CA GLY A 116 -1.35 10.26 3.11
C GLY A 116 -0.41 9.83 1.99
N LYS A 117 0.30 8.70 2.17
CA LYS A 117 1.26 8.12 1.21
C LYS A 117 0.68 7.83 -0.16
N VAL A 118 -0.48 7.18 -0.19
CA VAL A 118 -1.21 6.92 -1.43
C VAL A 118 -1.66 8.24 -2.08
N THR A 119 -2.19 9.15 -1.27
CA THR A 119 -2.82 10.39 -1.77
C THR A 119 -1.78 11.33 -2.39
N TYR A 120 -0.60 11.49 -1.79
CA TYR A 120 0.45 12.28 -2.42
C TYR A 120 1.06 11.58 -3.65
N GLY A 121 1.19 10.25 -3.64
CA GLY A 121 1.61 9.48 -4.82
C GLY A 121 0.68 9.67 -6.02
N LEU A 122 -0.64 9.69 -5.77
CA LEU A 122 -1.65 10.05 -6.77
C LEU A 122 -1.53 11.51 -7.19
N GLY A 123 -1.33 12.43 -6.25
CA GLY A 123 -1.13 13.86 -6.54
C GLY A 123 0.05 14.12 -7.48
N TYR A 124 1.20 13.47 -7.26
CA TYR A 124 2.33 13.56 -8.20
C TYR A 124 2.03 12.94 -9.56
N SER A 125 1.29 11.84 -9.59
CA SER A 125 0.89 11.17 -10.84
C SER A 125 -0.05 12.07 -11.68
N PHE A 126 -1.01 12.73 -11.03
CA PHE A 126 -1.88 13.71 -11.69
C PHE A 126 -1.14 14.99 -12.08
N ASN A 127 -0.17 15.47 -11.29
CA ASN A 127 0.72 16.58 -11.68
C ASN A 127 1.44 16.27 -13.00
N LEU A 128 2.10 15.10 -13.10
CA LEU A 128 2.82 14.70 -14.31
C LEU A 128 1.88 14.49 -15.50
N LEU A 129 0.68 13.96 -15.27
CA LEU A 129 -0.33 13.83 -16.32
C LEU A 129 -0.73 15.20 -16.89
N MET A 130 -0.93 16.20 -16.03
CA MET A 130 -1.26 17.54 -16.48
C MET A 130 -0.12 18.19 -17.27
N ALA A 131 1.14 17.83 -17.03
CA ALA A 131 2.28 18.28 -17.84
C ALA A 131 2.13 17.92 -19.32
N VAL A 132 1.62 16.72 -19.62
CA VAL A 132 1.37 16.27 -20.99
C VAL A 132 0.26 17.10 -21.65
N PHE A 133 -0.78 17.46 -20.87
CA PHE A 133 -1.88 18.29 -21.37
C PHE A 133 -1.52 19.78 -21.51
N VAL A 134 -0.45 20.25 -20.86
CA VAL A 134 0.08 21.62 -21.05
C VAL A 134 0.82 21.77 -22.39
N GLU A 135 1.44 20.70 -22.89
CA GLU A 135 2.37 20.78 -24.02
C GLU A 135 1.70 21.23 -25.33
N ALA A 136 0.57 20.61 -25.70
CA ALA A 136 -0.18 20.94 -26.91
C ALA A 136 -0.73 22.38 -26.95
N PRO A 137 -1.38 22.91 -25.90
CA PRO A 137 -1.77 24.32 -25.90
C PRO A 137 -0.55 25.26 -25.81
N TRP A 138 0.53 24.87 -25.13
CA TRP A 138 1.74 25.67 -25.07
C TRP A 138 2.43 25.82 -26.42
N SER A 139 2.50 24.76 -27.24
CA SER A 139 3.11 24.88 -28.57
C SER A 139 2.39 25.92 -29.44
N VAL A 140 1.06 25.94 -29.40
CA VAL A 140 0.24 26.95 -30.09
C VAL A 140 0.51 28.36 -29.56
N ILE A 141 0.69 28.52 -28.25
CA ILE A 141 0.99 29.81 -27.63
C ILE A 141 2.41 30.30 -27.97
N ARG A 142 3.39 29.40 -27.90
CA ARG A 142 4.80 29.67 -28.16
C ARG A 142 5.04 30.06 -29.63
N ASP A 143 4.38 29.36 -30.54
CA ASP A 143 4.57 29.54 -31.98
C ASP A 143 3.70 30.69 -32.54
N ALA A 144 2.85 31.29 -31.71
CA ALA A 144 2.02 32.41 -32.12
C ALA A 144 2.80 33.72 -32.22
N THR A 145 2.70 34.37 -33.38
CA THR A 145 3.27 35.70 -33.61
C THR A 145 2.46 36.79 -32.91
N PRO A 146 3.10 37.73 -32.19
CA PRO A 146 2.42 38.89 -31.62
C PRO A 146 1.64 39.68 -32.68
N VAL A 147 0.47 40.19 -32.30
CA VAL A 147 -0.40 40.97 -33.21
C VAL A 147 -0.38 42.43 -32.81
N LEU A 148 -0.37 43.32 -33.80
CA LEU A 148 -0.47 44.76 -33.56
C LEU A 148 -1.93 45.12 -33.23
N ILE A 149 -2.19 45.53 -31.99
CA ILE A 149 -3.50 46.01 -31.53
C ILE A 149 -3.28 47.39 -30.91
N ASP A 150 -4.00 48.39 -31.41
CA ASP A 150 -3.88 49.80 -30.97
C ASP A 150 -2.43 50.32 -31.02
N GLY A 151 -1.66 49.93 -32.04
CA GLY A 151 -0.27 50.36 -32.24
C GLY A 151 0.76 49.68 -31.32
N LYS A 152 0.35 48.69 -30.53
CA LYS A 152 1.25 47.91 -29.64
C LYS A 152 1.29 46.45 -30.07
N ASN A 153 2.47 45.83 -29.96
CA ASN A 153 2.60 44.38 -30.07
C ASN A 153 1.94 43.74 -28.85
N VAL A 154 0.88 43.00 -29.07
CA VAL A 154 0.15 42.25 -28.03
C VAL A 154 0.42 40.76 -28.28
N GLY A 155 1.06 40.12 -27.31
CA GLY A 155 1.26 38.68 -27.29
C GLY A 155 -0.04 37.93 -27.02
N VAL A 156 -0.08 36.64 -27.38
CA VAL A 156 -1.29 35.82 -27.21
C VAL A 156 -1.73 35.73 -25.75
N LEU A 157 -0.79 35.69 -24.80
CA LEU A 157 -1.08 35.61 -23.36
C LEU A 157 -1.51 36.93 -22.73
N ASP A 158 -1.26 38.08 -23.39
CA ASP A 158 -1.60 39.41 -22.86
C ASP A 158 -3.12 39.67 -22.85
N ARG A 159 -3.89 38.81 -23.52
CA ARG A 159 -5.35 38.89 -23.62
C ARG A 159 -6.00 37.56 -23.24
N SER A 160 -7.26 37.64 -22.82
CA SER A 160 -7.98 36.47 -22.33
C SER A 160 -8.45 35.54 -23.45
N SER A 161 -8.74 34.28 -23.10
CA SER A 161 -9.38 33.31 -24.01
C SER A 161 -10.65 33.87 -24.67
N ALA A 162 -11.52 34.50 -23.87
CA ALA A 162 -12.76 35.10 -24.37
C ALA A 162 -12.53 36.23 -25.37
N TYR A 163 -11.47 37.02 -25.18
CA TYR A 163 -11.09 38.09 -26.10
C TYR A 163 -10.75 37.54 -27.48
N TRP A 164 -9.88 36.52 -27.54
CA TRP A 164 -9.47 35.93 -28.82
C TRP A 164 -10.61 35.20 -29.52
N LYS A 165 -11.49 34.52 -28.77
CA LYS A 165 -12.73 33.94 -29.32
C LYS A 165 -13.66 34.99 -29.91
N ALA A 166 -13.85 36.12 -29.21
CA ALA A 166 -14.68 37.22 -29.71
C ALA A 166 -14.09 37.89 -30.97
N LYS A 167 -12.77 37.83 -31.15
CA LYS A 167 -12.07 38.26 -32.37
C LYS A 167 -12.03 37.21 -33.49
N GLY A 168 -12.67 36.06 -33.30
CA GLY A 168 -12.72 34.96 -34.28
C GLY A 168 -11.52 34.01 -34.25
N ASN A 169 -10.53 34.24 -33.39
CA ASN A 169 -9.39 33.34 -33.23
C ASN A 169 -9.65 32.31 -32.13
N VAL A 170 -10.48 31.33 -32.48
CA VAL A 170 -10.92 30.27 -31.58
C VAL A 170 -9.73 29.40 -31.13
N THR A 171 -8.77 29.13 -32.02
CA THR A 171 -7.57 28.33 -31.74
C THR A 171 -6.72 28.92 -30.61
N TRP A 172 -6.43 30.22 -30.64
CA TRP A 172 -5.69 30.88 -29.56
C TRP A 172 -6.51 30.96 -28.27
N GLY A 173 -7.82 31.20 -28.40
CA GLY A 173 -8.72 31.18 -27.26
C GLY A 173 -8.72 29.84 -26.53
N ASP A 174 -8.82 28.73 -27.27
CA ASP A 174 -8.81 27.37 -26.72
C ASP A 174 -7.44 26.97 -26.18
N ALA A 175 -6.35 27.35 -26.86
CA ALA A 175 -4.99 27.13 -26.36
C ALA A 175 -4.75 27.82 -25.02
N ILE A 176 -5.15 29.09 -24.86
CA ILE A 176 -5.01 29.81 -23.58
C ILE A 176 -5.84 29.13 -22.48
N ARG A 177 -7.08 28.70 -22.79
CA ARG A 177 -7.92 28.00 -21.81
C ARG A 177 -7.28 26.67 -21.39
N GLY A 178 -6.84 25.87 -22.35
CA GLY A 178 -6.18 24.58 -22.11
C GLY A 178 -4.89 24.73 -21.32
N PHE A 179 -4.06 25.71 -21.66
CA PHE A 179 -2.84 26.03 -20.92
C PHE A 179 -3.14 26.41 -19.47
N ARG A 180 -4.05 27.36 -19.23
CA ARG A 180 -4.38 27.83 -17.88
C ARG A 180 -4.94 26.71 -17.01
N VAL A 181 -5.93 25.97 -17.51
CA VAL A 181 -6.54 24.86 -16.77
C VAL A 181 -5.49 23.81 -16.42
N SER A 182 -4.64 23.46 -17.38
CA SER A 182 -3.65 22.41 -17.18
C SER A 182 -2.54 22.83 -16.23
N MET A 183 -2.06 24.08 -16.30
CA MET A 183 -1.06 24.62 -15.38
C MET A 183 -1.59 24.78 -13.96
N VAL A 184 -2.84 25.24 -13.79
CA VAL A 184 -3.49 25.33 -12.47
C VAL A 184 -3.67 23.94 -11.88
N ALA A 185 -4.14 22.97 -12.65
CA ALA A 185 -4.30 21.60 -12.19
C ALA A 185 -2.94 20.95 -11.84
N MET A 186 -1.93 21.11 -12.70
CA MET A 186 -0.56 20.63 -12.46
C MET A 186 -0.02 21.17 -11.14
N GLY A 187 0.02 22.51 -10.99
CA GLY A 187 0.52 23.14 -9.78
C GLY A 187 -0.33 22.83 -8.54
N GLY A 188 -1.65 22.75 -8.68
CA GLY A 188 -2.57 22.42 -7.59
C GLY A 188 -2.37 21.00 -7.05
N PHE A 189 -2.29 20.00 -7.93
CA PHE A 189 -2.00 18.62 -7.52
C PHE A 189 -0.59 18.47 -6.94
N GLY A 190 0.39 19.17 -7.51
CA GLY A 190 1.76 19.18 -6.99
C GLY A 190 1.85 19.77 -5.58
N ILE A 191 1.18 20.89 -5.31
CA ILE A 191 1.12 21.50 -3.96
C ILE A 191 0.41 20.57 -2.98
N ALA A 192 -0.72 19.98 -3.36
CA ALA A 192 -1.46 19.05 -2.50
C ALA A 192 -0.61 17.83 -2.12
N ALA A 193 0.10 17.24 -3.09
CA ALA A 193 1.03 16.14 -2.85
C ALA A 193 2.16 16.53 -1.88
N VAL A 194 2.81 17.67 -2.14
CA VAL A 194 3.91 18.18 -1.32
C VAL A 194 3.49 18.44 0.12
N VAL A 195 2.32 19.03 0.35
CA VAL A 195 1.82 19.30 1.70
C VAL A 195 1.60 18.00 2.47
N LEU A 196 0.96 17.01 1.84
CA LEU A 196 0.71 15.71 2.45
C LEU A 196 2.01 14.95 2.73
N GLU A 197 2.96 14.98 1.80
CA GLU A 197 4.26 14.32 1.98
C GLU A 197 5.12 15.03 3.04
N LEU A 198 5.04 16.36 3.18
CA LEU A 198 5.76 17.07 4.24
C LEU A 198 5.24 16.71 5.64
N PHE A 199 3.94 16.44 5.81
CA PHE A 199 3.42 15.90 7.07
C PHE A 199 4.02 14.52 7.38
N ASP A 200 3.98 13.59 6.41
CA ASP A 200 4.59 12.26 6.52
C ASP A 200 6.10 12.33 6.84
N ILE A 201 6.85 13.20 6.16
CA ILE A 201 8.28 13.44 6.39
C ILE A 201 8.56 14.02 7.78
N THR A 202 7.67 14.86 8.30
CA THR A 202 7.83 15.44 9.64
C THR A 202 7.66 14.35 10.70
N ASP A 203 6.67 13.48 10.55
CA ASP A 203 6.47 12.33 11.44
C ASP A 203 7.65 11.36 11.33
N ASP A 204 8.08 11.00 10.11
CA ASP A 204 9.27 10.15 9.88
C ASP A 204 10.54 10.76 10.50
N PHE A 205 10.69 12.08 10.47
CA PHE A 205 11.85 12.78 11.07
C PHE A 205 11.82 12.69 12.60
N HIS A 206 10.65 12.75 13.23
CA HIS A 206 10.50 12.55 14.67
C HIS A 206 10.69 11.09 15.10
N GLU A 207 10.35 10.13 14.23
CA GLU A 207 10.56 8.70 14.43
C GLU A 207 11.98 8.24 14.03
N ALA A 208 12.79 9.12 13.45
CA ALA A 208 14.13 8.80 12.97
C ALA A 208 15.00 8.31 14.12
N LYS A 209 15.60 7.13 13.93
CA LYS A 209 16.35 6.44 14.96
C LYS A 209 17.84 6.81 14.93
N THR A 210 18.31 7.33 13.81
CA THR A 210 19.73 7.53 13.53
C THR A 210 20.00 8.80 12.73
N SER A 211 21.19 9.37 12.87
CA SER A 211 21.58 10.61 12.17
C SER A 211 21.70 10.43 10.65
N GLY A 212 21.94 9.19 10.20
CA GLY A 212 21.90 8.85 8.78
C GLY A 212 20.47 8.86 8.22
N GLU A 213 19.50 8.38 9.00
CA GLU A 213 18.08 8.48 8.66
C GLU A 213 17.60 9.94 8.73
N GLU A 214 17.95 10.69 9.78
CA GLU A 214 17.64 12.12 9.89
C GLU A 214 18.16 12.91 8.70
N TYR A 215 19.42 12.67 8.29
CA TYR A 215 20.01 13.34 7.13
C TYR A 215 19.34 12.92 5.82
N GLY A 216 19.04 11.63 5.65
CA GLY A 216 18.31 11.11 4.49
C GLY A 216 16.90 11.68 4.38
N ILE A 217 16.15 11.71 5.49
CA ILE A 217 14.82 12.31 5.60
C ILE A 217 14.90 13.82 5.35
N GLY A 218 15.94 14.49 5.87
CA GLY A 218 16.20 15.91 5.61
C GLY A 218 16.43 16.22 4.12
N ILE A 219 17.22 15.40 3.41
CA ILE A 219 17.41 15.54 1.96
C ILE A 219 16.10 15.27 1.20
N LYS A 220 15.34 14.24 1.60
CA LYS A 220 14.02 13.94 1.03
C LYS A 220 13.08 15.14 1.20
N GLY A 221 12.99 15.70 2.40
CA GLY A 221 12.18 16.87 2.74
C GLY A 221 12.58 18.12 1.97
N PHE A 222 13.88 18.41 1.86
CA PHE A 222 14.36 19.52 1.04
C PHE A 222 13.98 19.36 -0.44
N SER A 223 14.08 18.14 -0.98
CA SER A 223 13.70 17.84 -2.36
C SER A 223 12.20 18.06 -2.59
N VAL A 224 11.36 17.60 -1.66
CA VAL A 224 9.90 17.82 -1.67
C VAL A 224 9.56 19.31 -1.61
N LEU A 225 10.28 20.09 -0.80
CA LEU A 225 10.10 21.55 -0.74
C LEU A 225 10.45 22.23 -2.07
N VAL A 226 11.55 21.84 -2.71
CA VAL A 226 11.92 22.36 -4.04
C VAL A 226 10.87 21.99 -5.11
N MET A 227 10.33 20.76 -5.07
CA MET A 227 9.20 20.37 -5.93
C MET A 227 7.93 21.20 -5.64
N GLY A 228 7.69 21.55 -4.37
CA GLY A 228 6.62 22.45 -3.95
C GLY A 228 6.75 23.85 -4.54
N LEU A 229 7.95 24.42 -4.51
CA LEU A 229 8.24 25.71 -5.15
C LEU A 229 8.01 25.66 -6.67
N GLY A 230 8.40 24.55 -7.32
CA GLY A 230 8.10 24.33 -8.73
C GLY A 230 6.60 24.27 -9.01
N SER A 231 5.86 23.52 -8.20
CA SER A 231 4.40 23.41 -8.30
C SER A 231 3.70 24.75 -8.08
N ALA A 232 4.19 25.58 -7.15
CA ALA A 232 3.71 26.93 -6.93
C ALA A 232 3.96 27.85 -8.13
N ALA A 233 5.14 27.77 -8.76
CA ALA A 233 5.43 28.51 -9.98
C ALA A 233 4.49 28.10 -11.13
N GLN A 234 4.21 26.80 -11.28
CA GLN A 234 3.26 26.27 -12.28
C GLN A 234 1.82 26.76 -12.01
N LEU A 235 1.37 26.71 -10.76
CA LEU A 235 0.06 27.23 -10.37
C LEU A 235 -0.07 28.72 -10.70
N LEU A 236 0.93 29.52 -10.33
CA LEU A 236 0.95 30.97 -10.58
C LEU A 236 1.01 31.29 -12.08
N ALA A 237 1.71 30.49 -12.89
CA ALA A 237 1.69 30.60 -14.34
C ALA A 237 0.30 30.32 -14.93
N GLY A 238 -0.46 29.38 -14.37
CA GLY A 238 -1.84 29.11 -14.80
C GLY A 238 -2.83 30.22 -14.40
N ILE A 239 -2.68 30.78 -13.20
CA ILE A 239 -3.51 31.89 -12.70
C ILE A 239 -3.20 33.19 -13.47
N PHE A 240 -1.91 33.49 -13.63
CA PHE A 240 -1.37 34.70 -14.25
C PHE A 240 -0.53 34.38 -15.50
N PRO A 241 -1.16 33.96 -16.61
CA PRO A 241 -0.44 33.48 -17.80
C PRO A 241 0.43 34.53 -18.48
N ALA A 242 0.09 35.82 -18.38
CA ALA A 242 0.91 36.92 -18.89
C ALA A 242 2.10 37.29 -17.96
N GLY A 243 2.24 36.63 -16.81
CA GLY A 243 3.22 36.97 -15.78
C GLY A 243 4.58 36.30 -15.97
N VAL A 244 5.54 36.73 -15.16
CA VAL A 244 6.91 36.18 -15.12
C VAL A 244 6.95 34.68 -14.80
N PHE A 245 5.95 34.17 -14.08
CA PHE A 245 5.86 32.75 -13.71
C PHE A 245 5.71 31.82 -14.92
N THR A 246 5.03 32.24 -15.99
CA THR A 246 4.97 31.47 -17.25
C THR A 246 6.34 31.35 -17.90
N ILE A 247 7.12 32.44 -17.87
CA ILE A 247 8.49 32.45 -18.42
C ILE A 247 9.39 31.50 -17.63
N ILE A 248 9.23 31.45 -16.30
CA ILE A 248 9.99 30.56 -15.42
C ILE A 248 9.58 29.09 -15.65
N ALA A 249 8.28 28.78 -15.53
CA ALA A 249 7.78 27.41 -15.55
C ALA A 249 7.95 26.72 -16.92
N MET A 250 7.92 27.50 -18.01
CA MET A 250 8.07 26.97 -19.37
C MET A 250 9.51 27.04 -19.88
N ASN A 251 10.47 27.50 -19.08
CA ASN A 251 11.87 27.52 -19.46
C ASN A 251 12.47 26.10 -19.44
N PRO A 252 13.26 25.69 -20.44
CA PRO A 252 13.91 24.39 -20.44
C PRO A 252 14.71 24.05 -19.17
N TRP A 253 15.35 25.04 -18.50
CA TRP A 253 16.10 24.78 -17.27
C TRP A 253 15.20 24.31 -16.11
N PHE A 254 13.93 24.74 -16.09
CA PHE A 254 12.99 24.43 -15.02
C PHE A 254 12.69 22.93 -14.97
N SER A 255 12.45 22.30 -16.13
CA SER A 255 12.27 20.85 -16.23
C SER A 255 13.53 20.09 -15.82
N VAL A 256 14.72 20.59 -16.19
CA VAL A 256 16.00 19.98 -15.78
C VAL A 256 16.19 20.06 -14.27
N ALA A 257 15.86 21.20 -13.65
CA ALA A 257 15.95 21.38 -12.21
C ALA A 257 14.99 20.45 -11.44
N LEU A 258 13.74 20.33 -11.90
CA LEU A 258 12.78 19.39 -11.30
C LEU A 258 13.20 17.94 -11.47
N MET A 259 13.75 17.57 -12.63
CA MET A 259 14.28 16.23 -12.88
C MET A 259 15.47 15.92 -11.95
N ALA A 260 16.42 16.85 -11.80
CA ALA A 260 17.55 16.68 -10.88
C ALA A 260 17.07 16.55 -9.42
N THR A 261 16.07 17.33 -9.03
CA THR A 261 15.45 17.24 -7.70
C THR A 261 14.77 15.87 -7.49
N GLY A 262 14.04 15.38 -8.49
CA GLY A 262 13.45 14.03 -8.48
C GLY A 262 14.48 12.93 -8.36
N PHE A 263 15.64 13.09 -8.99
CA PHE A 263 16.74 12.14 -8.87
C PHE A 263 17.37 12.13 -7.46
N ILE A 264 17.57 13.31 -6.86
CA ILE A 264 18.06 13.44 -5.47
C ILE A 264 17.06 12.79 -4.51
N TYR A 265 15.77 13.04 -4.69
CA TYR A 265 14.69 12.41 -3.93
C TYR A 265 14.75 10.88 -3.98
N LEU A 266 14.94 10.30 -5.17
CA LEU A 266 15.06 8.85 -5.34
C LEU A 266 16.28 8.28 -4.62
N ILE A 267 17.44 8.93 -4.73
CA ILE A 267 18.66 8.50 -4.01
C ILE A 267 18.44 8.55 -2.50
N ALA A 268 17.81 9.61 -1.99
CA ALA A 268 17.50 9.73 -0.56
C ALA A 268 16.57 8.59 -0.11
N THR A 269 15.54 8.29 -0.90
CA THR A 269 14.60 7.19 -0.60
C THR A 269 15.30 5.82 -0.63
N MET A 270 16.19 5.59 -1.60
CA MET A 270 17.00 4.37 -1.66
C MET A 270 17.94 4.24 -0.46
N ALA A 271 18.59 5.33 -0.05
CA ALA A 271 19.45 5.36 1.13
C ALA A 271 18.64 5.06 2.41
N LEU A 272 17.44 5.64 2.56
CA LEU A 272 16.55 5.37 3.69
C LEU A 272 16.10 3.91 3.73
N ASN A 273 15.76 3.31 2.59
CA ASN A 273 15.44 1.88 2.52
C ASN A 273 16.65 0.99 2.87
N TYR A 274 17.86 1.41 2.52
CA TYR A 274 19.09 0.71 2.94
C TYR A 274 19.33 0.84 4.45
N PHE A 275 18.91 1.95 5.06
CA PHE A 275 19.01 2.15 6.50
C PHE A 275 17.91 1.47 7.30
N LYS A 276 16.85 0.91 6.68
CA LYS A 276 15.86 0.10 7.41
C LYS A 276 16.56 -1.11 8.04
N GLN A 277 16.54 -1.14 9.38
CA GLN A 277 17.10 -2.24 10.17
C GLN A 277 15.97 -3.14 10.66
N ASP A 278 16.15 -4.45 10.51
CA ASP A 278 15.34 -5.45 11.20
C ASP A 278 15.58 -5.40 12.71
N SER A 279 14.78 -6.13 13.48
CA SER A 279 14.87 -6.14 14.95
C SER A 279 16.29 -6.50 15.44
N VAL A 280 16.96 -7.44 14.75
CA VAL A 280 18.35 -7.84 15.05
C VAL A 280 19.35 -6.72 14.73
N GLY A 281 19.27 -6.11 13.56
CA GLY A 281 20.16 -5.03 13.13
C GLY A 281 20.04 -3.80 14.02
N TRP A 282 18.83 -3.50 14.46
CA TRP A 282 18.56 -2.44 15.42
C TRP A 282 19.18 -2.75 16.79
N TRP A 283 18.98 -3.96 17.30
CA TRP A 283 19.59 -4.39 18.56
C TRP A 283 21.12 -4.33 18.51
N LEU A 284 21.75 -4.84 17.44
CA LEU A 284 23.20 -4.79 17.26
C LEU A 284 23.76 -3.36 17.25
N ARG A 285 22.96 -2.38 16.80
CA ARG A 285 23.34 -0.96 16.79
C ARG A 285 23.26 -0.32 18.17
N LYS A 286 22.38 -0.81 19.04
CA LYS A 286 22.21 -0.32 20.42
C LYS A 286 22.99 -1.11 21.48
N CYS A 287 23.41 -2.34 21.17
CA CYS A 287 24.08 -3.20 22.13
C CYS A 287 25.41 -2.60 22.63
N CYS A 288 25.89 -3.12 23.77
CA CYS A 288 27.16 -2.73 24.38
C CYS A 288 28.38 -2.90 23.45
N TRP A 289 28.31 -3.80 22.46
CA TRP A 289 29.36 -4.00 21.44
C TRP A 289 29.32 -2.98 20.29
N SER A 290 28.26 -2.17 20.19
CA SER A 290 28.10 -1.20 19.11
C SER A 290 29.22 -0.18 19.12
N ARG A 291 29.83 0.11 17.98
CA ARG A 291 30.85 1.18 17.88
C ARG A 291 30.27 2.59 18.03
N THR A 292 28.95 2.73 17.95
CA THR A 292 28.27 4.04 17.95
C THR A 292 27.67 4.32 19.31
N LEU A 293 28.46 4.96 20.19
CA LEU A 293 28.08 5.27 21.58
C LEU A 293 26.74 6.01 21.71
N ALA A 294 26.43 6.89 20.74
CA ALA A 294 25.24 7.74 20.78
C ALA A 294 23.90 6.98 20.75
N TYR A 295 23.88 5.74 20.27
CA TYR A 295 22.67 4.92 20.16
C TYR A 295 22.63 3.77 21.16
N ARG A 296 23.66 3.63 22.00
CA ARG A 296 23.72 2.50 22.92
C ARG A 296 22.61 2.58 23.96
N TYR A 297 22.19 1.42 24.45
CA TYR A 297 21.48 1.37 25.72
C TYR A 297 22.30 2.09 26.80
N ALA A 298 21.61 2.73 27.75
CA ALA A 298 22.27 3.44 28.83
C ALA A 298 23.18 2.48 29.61
N GLU A 299 24.38 2.92 29.98
CA GLU A 299 25.31 2.17 30.84
C GLU A 299 24.85 2.23 32.32
N THR A 300 23.58 1.87 32.54
CA THR A 300 22.91 1.79 33.84
C THR A 300 22.32 0.38 33.98
N ALA A 301 22.01 -0.04 35.21
CA ALA A 301 21.38 -1.34 35.44
C ALA A 301 20.05 -1.50 34.69
N GLU A 302 19.31 -0.41 34.49
CA GLU A 302 18.06 -0.40 33.71
C GLU A 302 18.33 -0.58 32.21
N GLY A 303 19.33 0.12 31.66
CA GLY A 303 19.69 0.00 30.25
C GLY A 303 20.28 -1.37 29.89
N GLU A 304 21.07 -1.97 30.78
CA GLU A 304 21.56 -3.35 30.61
C GLU A 304 20.40 -4.36 30.61
N GLN A 305 19.40 -4.17 31.48
CA GLN A 305 18.20 -5.01 31.50
C GLN A 305 17.37 -4.84 30.23
N GLU A 306 17.27 -3.63 29.69
CA GLU A 306 16.56 -3.34 28.44
C GLU A 306 17.28 -3.98 27.24
N GLU A 307 18.62 -3.92 27.18
CA GLU A 307 19.43 -4.57 26.16
C GLU A 307 19.19 -6.09 26.12
N VAL A 308 19.26 -6.73 27.29
CA VAL A 308 19.04 -8.18 27.42
C VAL A 308 17.58 -8.52 27.08
N ARG A 309 16.60 -7.73 27.54
CA ARG A 309 15.19 -7.94 27.23
C ARG A 309 14.92 -7.88 25.74
N ALA A 310 15.41 -6.85 25.05
CA ALA A 310 15.22 -6.70 23.61
C ALA A 310 15.84 -7.87 22.82
N LEU A 311 17.01 -8.37 23.25
CA LEU A 311 17.60 -9.57 22.65
C LEU A 311 16.72 -10.80 22.89
N MET A 312 16.19 -10.96 24.10
CA MET A 312 15.31 -12.08 24.45
C MET A 312 13.99 -12.03 23.66
N GLU A 313 13.39 -10.86 23.46
CA GLU A 313 12.21 -10.69 22.59
C GLU A 313 12.52 -11.15 21.16
N ILE A 314 13.68 -10.78 20.62
CA ILE A 314 14.11 -11.21 19.28
C ILE A 314 14.32 -12.72 19.23
N GLN A 315 15.01 -13.30 20.20
CA GLN A 315 15.28 -14.75 20.24
C GLN A 315 14.01 -15.59 20.43
N LEU A 316 13.04 -15.05 21.17
CA LEU A 316 11.76 -15.71 21.38
C LEU A 316 10.79 -15.50 20.21
N SER A 317 11.12 -14.67 19.21
CA SER A 317 10.23 -14.42 18.08
C SER A 317 9.89 -15.72 17.35
N PRO A 318 8.59 -16.08 17.24
CA PRO A 318 8.19 -17.30 16.57
C PRO A 318 8.34 -17.16 15.05
N GLN A 319 8.44 -18.29 14.35
CA GLN A 319 8.40 -18.31 12.89
C GLN A 319 7.07 -18.87 12.43
N VAL A 320 6.42 -18.20 11.49
CA VAL A 320 5.10 -18.61 11.00
C VAL A 320 5.21 -18.93 9.52
N HIS A 321 4.79 -20.13 9.14
CA HIS A 321 4.69 -20.56 7.77
C HIS A 321 3.23 -20.89 7.44
N ALA A 322 2.68 -20.29 6.39
CA ALA A 322 1.31 -20.55 5.96
C ALA A 322 1.26 -20.85 4.47
N LYS A 323 0.37 -21.78 4.09
CA LYS A 323 0.18 -22.19 2.70
C LYS A 323 -1.28 -22.48 2.42
N SER A 324 -1.80 -21.87 1.35
CA SER A 324 -3.17 -22.10 0.90
C SER A 324 -3.38 -23.55 0.44
N THR A 325 -4.50 -24.14 0.84
CA THR A 325 -4.98 -25.41 0.32
C THR A 325 -6.06 -25.20 -0.72
N VAL A 326 -6.03 -26.01 -1.78
CA VAL A 326 -6.95 -25.91 -2.92
C VAL A 326 -7.59 -27.25 -3.23
N HIS A 327 -8.88 -27.24 -3.59
CA HIS A 327 -9.51 -28.32 -4.34
C HIS A 327 -9.74 -27.88 -5.78
N TYR A 328 -9.93 -28.85 -6.67
CA TYR A 328 -10.13 -28.59 -8.08
C TYR A 328 -11.62 -28.68 -8.43
N GLU A 329 -12.15 -27.62 -9.05
CA GLU A 329 -13.51 -27.57 -9.54
C GLU A 329 -13.53 -27.50 -11.07
N ASP A 330 -14.41 -28.27 -11.70
CA ASP A 330 -14.61 -28.19 -13.14
C ASP A 330 -15.54 -27.01 -13.47
N ARG A 331 -15.02 -26.03 -14.21
CA ARG A 331 -15.78 -24.88 -14.68
C ARG A 331 -16.15 -25.02 -16.15
N TYR A 332 -17.42 -24.77 -16.44
CA TYR A 332 -17.97 -24.86 -17.79
C TYR A 332 -17.68 -23.59 -18.59
N LEU A 333 -17.06 -23.71 -19.77
CA LEU A 333 -16.74 -22.59 -20.67
C LEU A 333 -17.82 -22.32 -21.72
N GLY A 334 -18.89 -23.11 -21.76
CA GLY A 334 -19.79 -23.15 -22.91
C GLY A 334 -19.25 -24.06 -24.02
N LYS A 335 -20.17 -24.65 -24.81
CA LYS A 335 -19.89 -25.62 -25.90
C LYS A 335 -19.36 -27.00 -25.49
N GLY A 336 -19.63 -27.46 -24.27
CA GLY A 336 -19.25 -28.81 -23.83
C GLY A 336 -17.86 -28.95 -23.23
N ASP A 337 -17.06 -27.89 -23.23
CA ASP A 337 -15.70 -27.90 -22.68
C ASP A 337 -15.68 -27.49 -21.20
N TYR A 338 -14.93 -28.26 -20.42
CA TYR A 338 -14.66 -28.03 -19.01
C TYR A 338 -13.17 -27.78 -18.80
N TYR A 339 -12.83 -26.90 -17.86
CA TYR A 339 -11.46 -26.74 -17.37
C TYR A 339 -11.43 -26.79 -15.85
N SER A 340 -10.38 -27.41 -15.32
CA SER A 340 -10.18 -27.58 -13.89
C SER A 340 -9.55 -26.32 -13.30
N VAL A 341 -10.18 -25.75 -12.28
CA VAL A 341 -9.71 -24.55 -11.58
C VAL A 341 -9.41 -24.89 -10.14
N ALA A 342 -8.21 -24.52 -9.68
CA ALA A 342 -7.87 -24.58 -8.27
C ALA A 342 -8.65 -23.50 -7.50
N VAL A 343 -9.46 -23.93 -6.55
CA VAL A 343 -10.26 -23.07 -5.66
C VAL A 343 -9.76 -23.27 -4.24
N GLN A 344 -9.44 -22.18 -3.56
CA GLN A 344 -9.00 -22.20 -2.17
C GLN A 344 -10.14 -22.73 -1.27
N ASN A 345 -9.77 -23.58 -0.31
CA ASN A 345 -10.69 -24.10 0.71
C ASN A 345 -10.17 -23.97 2.14
N GLY A 346 -8.94 -23.48 2.32
CA GLY A 346 -8.30 -23.35 3.62
C GLY A 346 -6.84 -23.00 3.52
N ALA A 347 -6.14 -23.06 4.65
CA ALA A 347 -4.70 -22.98 4.71
C ALA A 347 -4.14 -23.92 5.77
N GLY A 348 -3.01 -24.55 5.45
CA GLY A 348 -2.13 -25.11 6.46
C GLY A 348 -1.33 -23.98 7.11
N VAL A 349 -1.13 -24.08 8.41
CA VAL A 349 -0.36 -23.10 9.20
C VAL A 349 0.59 -23.87 10.11
N GLN A 350 1.85 -23.46 10.13
CA GLN A 350 2.87 -23.94 11.06
C GLN A 350 3.39 -22.76 11.85
N VAL A 351 3.31 -22.85 13.18
CA VAL A 351 3.93 -21.90 14.10
C VAL A 351 5.09 -22.62 14.78
N ARG A 352 6.32 -22.18 14.51
CA ARG A 352 7.51 -22.65 15.21
C ARG A 352 7.70 -21.79 16.45
N LEU A 353 7.51 -22.41 17.59
CA LEU A 353 7.63 -21.85 18.93
C LEU A 353 8.99 -22.23 19.54
N PRO A 354 9.70 -21.29 20.17
CA PRO A 354 10.92 -21.58 20.91
C PRO A 354 10.73 -22.68 21.97
N ASN A 355 11.76 -23.51 22.16
CA ASN A 355 11.73 -24.59 23.16
C ASN A 355 11.48 -24.10 24.61
N LEU A 356 11.79 -22.84 24.94
CA LEU A 356 11.59 -22.23 26.25
C LEU A 356 10.11 -22.10 26.65
N LEU A 357 9.18 -22.27 25.71
CA LEU A 357 7.74 -22.18 25.96
C LEU A 357 7.15 -23.49 26.50
N ARG A 358 7.94 -24.55 26.69
CA ARG A 358 7.46 -25.80 27.28
C ARG A 358 6.94 -25.57 28.70
N GLY A 359 5.78 -26.15 29.00
CA GLY A 359 5.08 -25.93 30.27
C GLY A 359 4.44 -24.55 30.42
N GLN A 360 4.42 -23.74 29.36
CA GLN A 360 3.81 -22.42 29.33
C GLN A 360 2.53 -22.41 28.48
N SER A 361 1.63 -21.49 28.80
CA SER A 361 0.44 -21.22 28.00
C SER A 361 0.72 -20.07 27.04
N VAL A 362 0.48 -20.28 25.75
CA VAL A 362 0.68 -19.25 24.71
C VAL A 362 -0.67 -18.76 24.22
N HIS A 363 -0.82 -17.44 24.12
CA HIS A 363 -2.07 -16.83 23.67
C HIS A 363 -1.99 -16.41 22.20
N PHE A 364 -3.06 -16.67 21.44
CA PHE A 364 -3.13 -16.35 20.02
C PHE A 364 -4.43 -15.66 19.65
N ASN A 365 -4.35 -14.74 18.68
CA ASN A 365 -5.49 -14.32 17.87
C ASN A 365 -5.19 -14.62 16.41
N ILE A 366 -6.19 -15.13 15.69
CA ILE A 366 -6.07 -15.46 14.27
C ILE A 366 -7.29 -14.94 13.52
N VAL A 367 -7.04 -14.24 12.41
CA VAL A 367 -8.10 -13.74 11.53
C VAL A 367 -7.70 -13.99 10.08
N SER A 368 -8.70 -14.28 9.25
CA SER A 368 -8.56 -14.18 7.81
C SER A 368 -8.92 -12.78 7.39
N SER A 369 -8.25 -12.31 6.35
CA SER A 369 -8.56 -11.03 5.77
C SER A 369 -8.48 -11.11 4.25
N LYS A 370 -9.32 -10.33 3.59
CA LYS A 370 -9.40 -10.29 2.13
C LYS A 370 -8.99 -8.94 1.63
N ARG A 371 -8.58 -8.91 0.37
CA ARG A 371 -8.42 -7.66 -0.35
C ARG A 371 -9.48 -7.49 -1.42
N PRO A 372 -10.51 -6.67 -1.20
CA PRO A 372 -11.48 -6.36 -2.24
C PRO A 372 -10.78 -5.79 -3.48
N TRP A 373 -11.04 -6.37 -4.65
CA TRP A 373 -10.48 -5.92 -5.94
C TRP A 373 -8.95 -5.84 -6.05
N GLY A 374 -8.19 -6.41 -5.10
CA GLY A 374 -6.71 -6.42 -5.10
C GLY A 374 -6.03 -5.06 -4.82
N VAL A 375 -6.82 -3.99 -4.66
CA VAL A 375 -6.37 -2.59 -4.51
C VAL A 375 -7.22 -1.80 -3.52
N LEU A 376 -7.90 -2.47 -2.59
CA LEU A 376 -8.61 -1.82 -1.47
C LEU A 376 -7.92 -2.16 -0.12
N PRO A 377 -8.26 -1.47 0.99
CA PRO A 377 -7.75 -1.86 2.30
C PRO A 377 -8.03 -3.35 2.54
N VAL A 378 -7.13 -3.99 3.27
CA VAL A 378 -7.41 -5.33 3.77
C VAL A 378 -8.56 -5.22 4.76
N GLU A 379 -9.58 -6.05 4.55
CA GLU A 379 -10.75 -6.11 5.40
C GLU A 379 -10.74 -7.46 6.12
N LYS A 380 -10.88 -7.43 7.44
CA LYS A 380 -11.11 -8.63 8.25
C LYS A 380 -12.34 -9.38 7.73
N MET A 381 -12.22 -10.70 7.65
CA MET A 381 -13.33 -11.59 7.35
C MET A 381 -13.91 -12.17 8.64
N ASP A 382 -15.22 -12.35 8.66
CA ASP A 382 -15.95 -12.92 9.80
C ASP A 382 -15.89 -14.46 9.81
N ASP A 383 -14.71 -15.03 9.53
CA ASP A 383 -14.53 -16.48 9.55
C ASP A 383 -14.18 -16.96 10.99
N PRO A 384 -14.88 -17.97 11.53
CA PRO A 384 -14.58 -18.53 12.84
C PRO A 384 -13.35 -19.45 12.77
N LEU A 385 -12.16 -18.87 12.63
CA LEU A 385 -10.91 -19.63 12.52
C LEU A 385 -10.43 -20.21 13.85
N HIS A 386 -10.89 -19.64 14.95
CA HIS A 386 -10.34 -19.86 16.28
C HIS A 386 -10.47 -21.33 16.73
N GLU A 387 -11.67 -21.91 16.61
CA GLU A 387 -11.91 -23.31 16.96
C GLU A 387 -11.11 -24.26 16.06
N ALA A 388 -11.10 -23.99 14.75
CA ALA A 388 -10.39 -24.85 13.79
C ALA A 388 -8.86 -24.83 14.01
N PHE A 389 -8.30 -23.68 14.40
CA PHE A 389 -6.87 -23.54 14.66
C PHE A 389 -6.40 -24.45 15.80
N LEU A 390 -7.20 -24.59 16.87
CA LEU A 390 -6.90 -25.47 18.00
C LEU A 390 -7.29 -26.92 17.75
N ASP A 391 -8.54 -27.18 17.32
CA ASP A 391 -9.12 -28.53 17.22
C ASP A 391 -8.44 -29.44 16.19
N ARG A 392 -7.74 -28.84 15.21
CA ARG A 392 -7.08 -29.55 14.11
C ARG A 392 -5.56 -29.47 14.19
N GLY A 393 -5.04 -28.83 15.23
CA GLY A 393 -3.62 -28.65 15.37
C GLY A 393 -2.94 -29.79 16.11
N GLN A 394 -1.67 -30.01 15.78
CA GLN A 394 -0.85 -31.06 16.35
C GLN A 394 0.62 -30.63 16.40
N PHE A 395 1.35 -31.15 17.39
CA PHE A 395 2.78 -30.92 17.47
C PHE A 395 3.53 -31.76 16.43
N ARG A 396 4.47 -31.13 15.74
CA ARG A 396 5.36 -31.71 14.73
C ARG A 396 6.82 -31.53 15.13
N LYS A 397 7.69 -32.37 14.55
CA LYS A 397 9.15 -32.26 14.71
C LYS A 397 9.69 -31.04 13.99
N ALA A 398 10.72 -30.41 14.54
CA ALA A 398 11.34 -29.19 14.00
C ALA A 398 11.75 -29.31 12.50
N GLU A 399 12.15 -30.50 12.06
CA GLU A 399 12.53 -30.78 10.66
C GLU A 399 11.37 -30.62 9.65
N GLN A 400 10.12 -30.61 10.11
CA GLN A 400 8.93 -30.53 9.26
C GLN A 400 8.49 -29.08 8.98
N PHE A 401 9.20 -28.09 9.53
CA PHE A 401 8.89 -26.68 9.27
C PHE A 401 9.03 -26.34 7.78
N GLY A 402 8.06 -25.59 7.26
CA GLY A 402 7.97 -25.25 5.83
C GLY A 402 7.36 -26.34 4.96
N THR A 403 7.01 -27.51 5.51
CA THR A 403 6.46 -28.63 4.74
C THR A 403 4.97 -28.83 4.97
N LEU A 404 4.16 -28.03 4.27
CA LEU A 404 2.69 -28.13 4.31
C LEU A 404 2.11 -28.88 3.10
N THR A 405 1.21 -29.83 3.38
CA THR A 405 0.49 -30.59 2.34
C THR A 405 -0.74 -29.83 1.83
N ASN A 406 -1.19 -30.16 0.61
CA ASN A 406 -2.43 -29.59 0.04
C ASN A 406 -3.69 -30.35 0.52
N LYS A 407 -3.67 -30.95 1.71
CA LYS A 407 -4.78 -31.72 2.25
C LYS A 407 -5.32 -31.05 3.50
N GLN A 408 -6.65 -31.10 3.65
CA GLN A 408 -7.30 -30.72 4.90
C GLN A 408 -6.83 -31.65 6.02
N ALA A 409 -6.35 -31.07 7.12
CA ALA A 409 -6.09 -31.85 8.34
C ALA A 409 -7.44 -32.27 8.97
N GLY A 410 -7.54 -33.55 9.35
CA GLY A 410 -8.65 -34.07 10.16
C GLY A 410 -8.66 -33.46 11.56
N LYS A 411 -9.70 -33.73 12.35
CA LYS A 411 -9.71 -33.31 13.75
C LYS A 411 -8.65 -34.09 14.52
N THR A 412 -7.88 -33.42 15.36
CA THR A 412 -6.86 -34.09 16.18
C THR A 412 -7.51 -35.05 17.18
N SER A 413 -8.74 -34.77 17.62
CA SER A 413 -9.52 -35.68 18.48
C SER A 413 -9.91 -37.01 17.82
N GLU A 414 -9.84 -37.10 16.50
CA GLU A 414 -10.08 -38.35 15.75
C GLU A 414 -8.77 -39.14 15.54
N ASP A 415 -7.62 -38.49 15.73
CA ASP A 415 -6.29 -39.08 15.68
C ASP A 415 -5.79 -39.34 17.11
N PHE A 416 -6.07 -40.54 17.64
CA PHE A 416 -5.66 -40.96 19.00
C PHE A 416 -4.14 -41.17 19.14
N THR A 417 -3.35 -40.79 18.14
CA THR A 417 -1.89 -40.75 18.26
C THR A 417 -1.47 -39.40 18.82
N TYR A 418 -1.18 -39.35 20.12
CA TYR A 418 -0.41 -38.22 20.65
C TYR A 418 0.96 -38.26 19.97
N PRO A 419 1.32 -37.28 19.12
CA PRO A 419 2.67 -37.25 18.58
C PRO A 419 3.63 -37.13 19.76
N LEU A 420 4.67 -37.98 19.78
CA LEU A 420 5.76 -37.85 20.74
C LEU A 420 6.27 -36.41 20.66
N MET A 421 6.23 -35.69 21.79
CA MET A 421 6.78 -34.35 21.88
C MET A 421 8.21 -34.36 21.33
N PRO A 422 8.60 -33.38 20.49
CA PRO A 422 9.98 -33.26 20.04
C PRO A 422 10.94 -33.22 21.25
N PRO A 423 12.19 -33.68 21.10
CA PRO A 423 13.22 -33.62 22.14
C PRO A 423 13.28 -32.25 22.83
N GLU A 424 13.60 -32.23 24.13
CA GLU A 424 13.56 -31.00 24.96
C GLU A 424 14.31 -29.81 24.38
N ASN A 425 15.43 -30.07 23.70
CA ASN A 425 16.29 -29.04 23.11
C ASN A 425 15.78 -28.52 21.76
N GLU A 426 14.76 -29.14 21.16
CA GLU A 426 14.20 -28.73 19.87
C GLU A 426 13.01 -27.80 20.06
N ASP A 427 12.89 -26.85 19.12
CA ASP A 427 11.71 -26.01 18.98
C ASP A 427 10.47 -26.84 18.67
N LEU A 428 9.32 -26.29 19.02
CA LEU A 428 8.02 -26.92 18.85
C LEU A 428 7.36 -26.37 17.60
N ILE A 429 6.85 -27.26 16.75
CA ILE A 429 6.00 -26.83 15.64
C ILE A 429 4.56 -27.15 15.97
N TRP A 430 3.73 -26.12 16.07
CA TRP A 430 2.29 -26.27 16.04
C TRP A 430 1.83 -26.25 14.57
N GLU A 431 1.43 -27.40 14.02
CA GLU A 431 0.88 -27.51 12.68
C GLU A 431 -0.64 -27.66 12.75
N THR A 432 -1.38 -26.82 12.04
CA THR A 432 -2.84 -26.85 11.99
C THR A 432 -3.36 -26.54 10.59
N TRP A 433 -4.65 -26.76 10.38
CA TRP A 433 -5.36 -26.37 9.18
C TRP A 433 -6.59 -25.55 9.55
N VAL A 434 -6.77 -24.40 8.91
CA VAL A 434 -7.95 -23.55 9.10
C VAL A 434 -8.77 -23.47 7.82
N PRO A 435 -10.12 -23.57 7.91
CA PRO A 435 -10.98 -23.32 6.76
C PRO A 435 -10.93 -21.84 6.42
N LEU A 436 -10.82 -21.53 5.13
CA LEU A 436 -10.78 -20.16 4.65
C LEU A 436 -11.77 -20.01 3.51
N ASP A 437 -12.39 -18.84 3.45
CA ASP A 437 -13.15 -18.46 2.28
C ASP A 437 -12.23 -18.41 1.04
N LYS A 438 -12.81 -18.65 -0.13
CA LYS A 438 -12.12 -18.61 -1.43
C LYS A 438 -11.53 -17.24 -1.75
N ASP A 439 -12.09 -16.17 -1.17
CA ASP A 439 -11.69 -14.79 -1.39
C ASP A 439 -10.67 -14.30 -0.34
N ALA A 440 -10.35 -15.11 0.68
CA ALA A 440 -9.35 -14.78 1.69
C ALA A 440 -7.96 -14.68 1.05
N THR A 441 -7.28 -13.56 1.28
CA THR A 441 -5.99 -13.22 0.66
C THR A 441 -4.85 -13.32 1.67
N TYR A 442 -5.12 -13.02 2.94
CA TYR A 442 -4.14 -13.03 4.00
C TYR A 442 -4.64 -13.81 5.20
N LEU A 443 -3.68 -14.28 5.99
CA LEU A 443 -3.90 -14.80 7.32
C LEU A 443 -3.05 -13.98 8.28
N GLU A 444 -3.69 -13.41 9.29
CA GLU A 444 -3.03 -12.60 10.31
C GLU A 444 -3.04 -13.33 11.64
N LEU A 445 -1.90 -13.28 12.32
CA LEU A 445 -1.67 -13.98 13.57
C LEU A 445 -1.01 -13.01 14.56
N GLN A 446 -1.54 -12.97 15.77
CA GLN A 446 -0.95 -12.26 16.90
C GLN A 446 -0.67 -13.26 18.02
N ILE A 447 0.54 -13.21 18.57
CA ILE A 447 1.03 -14.17 19.57
C ILE A 447 1.51 -13.42 20.80
N TRP A 448 1.05 -13.84 21.99
CA TRP A 448 1.56 -13.34 23.27
C TRP A 448 2.12 -14.49 24.10
N TYR A 449 3.28 -14.21 24.70
CA TYR A 449 3.88 -15.07 25.71
C TYR A 449 3.48 -14.61 27.11
N PRO A 450 3.51 -15.53 28.09
CA PRO A 450 3.14 -15.19 29.45
C PRO A 450 4.22 -14.32 30.10
N ASN A 451 3.78 -13.43 30.98
CA ASN A 451 4.65 -12.42 31.63
C ASN A 451 5.78 -13.03 32.49
N ASN A 452 5.63 -14.30 32.90
CA ASN A 452 6.66 -15.02 33.63
C ASN A 452 7.88 -15.39 32.76
N LEU A 453 7.70 -15.50 31.43
CA LEU A 453 8.78 -15.78 30.49
C LEU A 453 9.43 -14.49 30.01
N ILE A 454 8.63 -13.50 29.65
CA ILE A 454 9.12 -12.18 29.24
C ILE A 454 8.16 -11.10 29.73
N ASN A 455 8.70 -10.13 30.46
CA ASN A 455 7.93 -8.96 30.86
C ASN A 455 7.75 -8.08 29.63
N PRO A 456 6.51 -7.89 29.13
CA PRO A 456 6.31 -7.10 27.93
C PRO A 456 6.70 -5.64 28.18
N SER A 457 7.08 -4.94 27.12
CA SER A 457 7.25 -3.48 27.15
C SER A 457 5.93 -2.77 27.46
N GLU A 458 5.95 -1.47 27.75
CA GLU A 458 4.72 -0.68 27.99
C GLU A 458 3.74 -0.76 26.81
N ASP A 459 4.24 -0.98 25.58
CA ASP A 459 3.47 -1.24 24.36
C ASP A 459 3.44 -2.75 24.02
N ASP A 460 2.85 -3.59 24.89
CA ASP A 460 2.68 -5.04 24.69
C ASP A 460 1.79 -5.40 23.48
N ARG A 461 2.33 -5.22 22.27
CA ARG A 461 1.65 -5.50 21.00
C ARG A 461 1.68 -6.99 20.63
N GLY A 462 2.44 -7.81 21.37
CA GLY A 462 2.72 -9.20 21.00
C GLY A 462 3.51 -9.31 19.70
N TYR A 463 3.72 -10.54 19.23
CA TYR A 463 4.32 -10.80 17.93
C TYR A 463 3.24 -10.83 16.85
N LEU A 464 3.44 -10.05 15.79
CA LEU A 464 2.47 -9.79 14.75
C LEU A 464 2.96 -10.36 13.42
N PHE A 465 2.11 -11.15 12.77
CA PHE A 465 2.41 -11.77 11.49
C PHE A 465 1.26 -11.61 10.53
N GLN A 466 1.61 -11.36 9.27
CA GLN A 466 0.66 -11.46 8.17
C GLN A 466 1.27 -12.21 7.00
N MET A 467 0.65 -13.33 6.66
CA MET A 467 1.10 -14.23 5.61
C MET A 467 0.19 -14.09 4.39
N GLU A 468 0.80 -13.90 3.22
CA GLU A 468 0.06 -13.93 1.95
C GLU A 468 -0.29 -15.38 1.59
N LEU A 469 -1.56 -15.62 1.33
CA LEU A 469 -2.07 -16.96 1.04
C LEU A 469 -1.77 -17.34 -0.40
N GLY A 470 -0.74 -18.16 -0.58
CA GLY A 470 -0.35 -18.70 -1.88
C GLY A 470 -0.13 -20.21 -1.85
N THR A 471 -0.14 -20.83 -3.04
CA THR A 471 0.12 -22.27 -3.21
C THR A 471 1.59 -22.65 -2.99
N ARG A 472 2.50 -21.67 -2.97
CA ARG A 472 3.93 -21.86 -2.65
C ARG A 472 4.21 -21.80 -1.15
N GLY A 473 3.32 -21.17 -0.39
CA GLY A 473 3.51 -20.82 1.02
C GLY A 473 4.38 -19.58 1.21
N ASP A 474 4.16 -18.90 2.33
CA ASP A 474 4.90 -17.72 2.79
C ASP A 474 5.45 -17.99 4.22
N THR A 475 6.62 -17.44 4.53
CA THR A 475 7.25 -17.60 5.85
C THR A 475 7.64 -16.24 6.41
N ALA A 476 7.08 -15.90 7.56
CA ALA A 476 7.40 -14.69 8.31
C ALA A 476 8.25 -15.04 9.55
N ILE A 477 9.28 -14.23 9.80
CA ILE A 477 10.31 -14.50 10.81
C ILE A 477 10.54 -13.34 11.80
N ASP A 478 10.07 -12.14 11.50
CA ASP A 478 10.20 -10.97 12.38
C ASP A 478 8.80 -10.50 12.78
N GLY A 479 8.34 -10.97 13.95
CA GLY A 479 7.06 -10.58 14.51
C GLY A 479 7.08 -9.28 15.33
N LEU A 480 8.26 -8.64 15.47
CA LEU A 480 8.43 -7.41 16.26
C LEU A 480 8.40 -6.15 15.41
N ALA A 481 8.31 -6.31 14.09
CA ALA A 481 8.14 -5.20 13.18
C ALA A 481 6.89 -4.38 13.58
N ALA A 482 7.02 -3.05 13.60
CA ALA A 482 5.92 -2.15 13.88
C ALA A 482 4.99 -2.13 12.68
N VAL A 483 4.01 -3.03 12.67
CA VAL A 483 3.00 -3.19 11.63
C VAL A 483 1.62 -3.05 12.28
N GLU A 484 0.75 -2.21 11.74
CA GLU A 484 -0.67 -2.17 12.14
C GLU A 484 -1.39 -3.31 11.44
N LEU A 485 -2.10 -4.17 12.17
CA LEU A 485 -2.80 -5.34 11.60
C LEU A 485 -4.26 -5.38 12.07
N GLU A 486 -5.18 -5.90 11.26
CA GLU A 486 -6.60 -6.09 11.64
C GLU A 486 -6.77 -7.01 12.86
N VAL A 487 -5.85 -7.96 13.03
CA VAL A 487 -5.82 -8.83 14.22
C VAL A 487 -5.70 -8.04 15.53
N GLN A 488 -5.06 -6.87 15.54
CA GLN A 488 -4.89 -6.02 16.74
C GLN A 488 -6.22 -5.45 17.27
N ALA A 489 -7.22 -5.30 16.41
CA ALA A 489 -8.56 -4.89 16.83
C ALA A 489 -9.27 -6.01 17.65
N SER A 490 -8.72 -7.22 17.66
CA SER A 490 -9.25 -8.34 18.44
C SER A 490 -8.78 -8.22 19.90
N SER A 491 -9.72 -8.22 20.84
CA SER A 491 -9.42 -8.08 22.26
C SER A 491 -8.53 -9.22 22.78
N ARG A 492 -7.69 -8.92 23.78
CA ARG A 492 -7.05 -9.96 24.61
C ARG A 492 -8.07 -10.78 25.41
N ILE A 493 -9.30 -10.26 25.56
CA ILE A 493 -10.44 -10.95 26.15
C ILE A 493 -11.04 -11.89 25.08
N GLY A 494 -10.72 -13.18 25.16
CA GLY A 494 -11.17 -14.20 24.21
C GLY A 494 -10.08 -14.81 23.32
N THR A 495 -8.80 -14.49 23.60
CA THR A 495 -7.65 -15.11 22.92
C THR A 495 -7.64 -16.61 23.09
N LEU A 496 -7.24 -17.33 22.05
CA LEU A 496 -7.00 -18.77 22.11
C LEU A 496 -5.82 -19.04 23.05
N THR A 497 -5.93 -20.09 23.85
CA THR A 497 -4.83 -20.57 24.68
C THR A 497 -4.36 -21.91 24.16
N LEU A 498 -3.10 -21.98 23.76
CA LEU A 498 -2.40 -23.22 23.48
C LEU A 498 -1.60 -23.60 24.73
N GLU A 499 -1.94 -24.74 25.32
CA GLU A 499 -1.14 -25.33 26.38
C GLU A 499 0.03 -26.10 25.78
N VAL A 500 1.24 -25.67 26.08
CA VAL A 500 2.45 -26.35 25.64
C VAL A 500 2.86 -27.36 26.71
N ALA A 501 2.73 -28.64 26.40
CA ALA A 501 3.05 -29.70 27.35
C ALA A 501 4.52 -29.60 27.82
N GLU A 502 4.74 -29.88 29.12
CA GLU A 502 6.08 -30.18 29.62
C GLU A 502 6.62 -31.45 28.94
N SER A 503 7.94 -31.55 28.83
CA SER A 503 8.56 -32.77 28.36
C SER A 503 8.21 -33.93 29.29
N THR A 504 8.01 -35.11 28.71
CA THR A 504 7.96 -36.33 29.50
C THR A 504 9.38 -36.59 30.00
N PRO A 505 9.65 -36.64 31.32
CA PRO A 505 10.96 -37.05 31.79
C PRO A 505 11.25 -38.46 31.25
N LEU A 506 12.42 -38.62 30.63
CA LEU A 506 12.93 -39.88 30.09
C LEU A 506 13.01 -40.98 31.16
#